data_AF-A0A0T5ZTZ2-F1
#
_entry.id   AF-A0A0T5ZTZ2-F1
#
_cell.length_a   1.000
_cell.length_b   1.000
_cell.length_c   1.000
_cell.angle_alpha   90.00
_cell.angle_beta   90.00
_cell.angle_gamma   90.00
#
_symmetry.space_group_name_H-M   'P 1'
#
loop_
_entity.id
_entity.type
_entity.pdbx_description
1 polymer ?
#
loop_
_entity_poly.entity_id
_entity_poly.type
_entity_poly.pdbx_seq_one_letter_code
_entity_poly.pdbx_strand_id
1 'polypeptide(L)'
;MITQIMQMLADPKLIIPHMLGGLRRLMVRKISKDGKLFYQYKGELYPGYLNHGNAQSFISEKALAYCDGTGIDVGADRWPLAGAIPILNEATQNAYKLDNFQDGSLDYIFSSHCLEHLGNWQDALALWIRKLKKGGIIFLYLPHESMKLWHRGGPWVGGHHKWRPTYKIVIPFLQKHGVEILEFNPFRDECWSFHIVGKKSA
;
A
#
# COMPACT_ATOMS: atom_id res chain seq x y z
N MET A 1 6.12 19.06 14.61
CA MET A 1 7.42 19.68 14.95
C MET A 1 7.91 19.20 16.30
N ILE A 2 7.13 19.36 17.37
CA ILE A 2 7.49 18.89 18.73
C ILE A 2 7.76 17.37 18.78
N THR A 3 6.91 16.54 18.16
CA THR A 3 7.08 15.07 18.16
C THR A 3 8.35 14.59 17.46
N GLN A 4 8.76 15.24 16.37
CA GLN A 4 9.98 14.89 15.63
C GLN A 4 11.24 15.30 16.39
N ILE A 5 11.20 16.46 17.07
CA ILE A 5 12.30 16.91 17.93
C ILE A 5 12.46 15.92 19.09
N MET A 6 11.36 15.50 19.73
CA MET A 6 11.40 14.48 20.79
C MET A 6 11.95 13.13 20.30
N GLN A 7 11.58 12.70 19.08
CA GLN A 7 12.13 11.48 18.46
C GLN A 7 13.63 11.59 18.16
N MET A 8 14.11 12.75 17.66
CA MET A 8 15.52 13.00 17.37
C MET A 8 16.38 13.12 18.64
N LEU A 9 15.80 13.62 19.73
CA LEU A 9 16.46 13.64 21.04
C LEU A 9 16.58 12.22 21.63
N ALA A 10 15.58 11.36 21.38
CA ALA A 10 15.59 9.97 21.84
C ALA A 10 16.50 9.05 21.00
N ASP A 11 16.63 9.30 19.68
CA ASP A 11 17.57 8.61 18.80
C ASP A 11 18.27 9.61 17.85
N PRO A 12 19.50 10.05 18.19
CA PRO A 12 20.28 10.97 17.36
C PRO A 12 20.55 10.49 15.94
N LYS A 13 20.45 9.17 15.65
CA LYS A 13 20.59 8.65 14.29
C LYS A 13 19.45 9.10 13.37
N LEU A 14 18.33 9.53 13.93
CA LEU A 14 17.18 10.06 13.19
C LEU A 14 17.39 11.52 12.73
N ILE A 15 18.40 12.23 13.24
CA ILE A 15 18.64 13.64 12.91
C ILE A 15 18.86 13.84 11.40
N ILE A 16 19.80 13.09 10.83
CA ILE A 16 20.15 13.18 9.40
C ILE A 16 18.94 12.81 8.51
N PRO A 17 18.24 11.68 8.74
CA PRO A 17 16.99 11.36 8.04
C PRO A 17 15.92 12.47 8.09
N HIS A 18 15.70 13.09 9.25
CA HIS A 18 14.73 14.18 9.39
C HIS A 18 15.14 15.43 8.62
N MET A 19 16.41 15.84 8.70
CA MET A 19 16.94 16.98 7.92
C MET A 19 16.82 16.72 6.41
N LEU A 20 17.22 15.53 5.94
CA LEU A 20 17.07 15.12 4.54
C LEU A 20 15.60 15.10 4.11
N GLY A 21 14.68 14.69 4.99
CA GLY A 21 13.25 14.75 4.76
C GLY A 21 12.73 16.17 4.55
N GLY A 22 13.19 17.13 5.37
CA GLY A 22 12.88 18.55 5.23
C GLY A 22 13.36 19.13 3.91
N LEU A 23 14.63 18.88 3.55
CA LEU A 23 15.21 19.30 2.27
C LEU A 23 14.45 18.73 1.07
N ARG A 24 14.00 17.47 1.14
CA ARG A 24 13.25 16.84 0.05
C ARG A 24 11.90 17.51 -0.20
N ARG A 25 11.24 18.03 0.84
CA ARG A 25 9.97 18.75 0.71
C ARG A 25 10.13 20.09 -0.01
N LEU A 26 11.31 20.72 0.04
CA LEU A 26 11.61 21.95 -0.71
C LEU A 26 11.66 21.72 -2.22
N MET A 27 11.91 20.48 -2.66
CA MET A 27 11.87 20.12 -4.09
C MET A 27 10.45 20.09 -4.67
N VAL A 28 9.42 20.23 -3.83
CA VAL A 28 8.02 20.15 -4.25
C VAL A 28 7.42 21.55 -4.21
N ARG A 29 7.07 22.06 -5.40
CA ARG A 29 6.43 23.37 -5.52
C ARG A 29 4.92 23.22 -5.34
N LYS A 30 4.32 23.96 -4.40
CA LYS A 30 2.87 24.06 -4.27
C LYS A 30 2.32 25.02 -5.32
N ILE A 31 1.24 24.63 -5.99
CA ILE A 31 0.56 25.44 -7.01
C ILE A 31 -0.93 25.45 -6.67
N SER A 32 -1.54 26.63 -6.63
CA SER A 32 -2.99 26.77 -6.57
C SER A 32 -3.49 27.15 -7.96
N LYS A 33 -4.49 26.43 -8.47
CA LYS A 33 -5.12 26.68 -9.76
C LYS A 33 -6.61 26.38 -9.65
N ASP A 34 -7.45 27.35 -10.02
CA ASP A 34 -8.92 27.22 -10.00
C ASP A 34 -9.47 26.74 -8.64
N GLY A 35 -8.93 27.26 -7.54
CA GLY A 35 -9.30 26.88 -6.18
C GLY A 35 -8.81 25.50 -5.72
N LYS A 36 -8.10 24.75 -6.59
CA LYS A 36 -7.54 23.43 -6.28
C LYS A 36 -6.05 23.51 -5.97
N LEU A 37 -5.61 22.68 -5.03
CA LEU A 37 -4.20 22.54 -4.67
C LEU A 37 -3.53 21.47 -5.54
N PHE A 38 -2.35 21.79 -6.04
CA PHE A 38 -1.47 20.88 -6.75
C PHE A 38 -0.04 20.97 -6.21
N TYR A 39 0.73 19.94 -6.50
CA TYR A 39 2.14 19.84 -6.20
C TYR A 39 2.90 19.54 -7.48
N GLN A 40 3.91 20.34 -7.81
CA GLN A 40 4.78 20.11 -8.95
C GLN A 40 6.08 19.46 -8.47
N TYR A 41 6.43 18.33 -9.09
CA TYR A 41 7.66 17.61 -8.80
C TYR A 41 8.15 16.87 -10.05
N LYS A 42 9.44 17.03 -10.40
CA LYS A 42 10.09 16.38 -11.56
C LYS A 42 9.27 16.49 -12.86
N GLY A 43 8.78 17.70 -13.15
CA GLY A 43 8.04 18.02 -14.37
C GLY A 43 6.57 17.57 -14.40
N GLU A 44 6.08 16.90 -13.35
CA GLU A 44 4.69 16.46 -13.25
C GLU A 44 3.90 17.27 -12.23
N LEU A 45 2.58 17.30 -12.40
CA LEU A 45 1.63 17.99 -11.53
C LEU A 45 0.72 16.96 -10.85
N TYR A 46 0.73 16.98 -9.52
CA TYR A 46 0.04 16.02 -8.66
C TYR A 46 -1.11 16.71 -7.92
N PRO A 47 -2.35 16.22 -8.01
CA PRO A 47 -3.46 16.74 -7.21
C PRO A 47 -3.19 16.67 -5.71
N GLY A 48 -3.62 17.69 -4.97
CA GLY A 48 -3.31 17.80 -3.55
C GLY A 48 -4.00 16.77 -2.66
N TYR A 49 -5.15 16.23 -3.10
CA TYR A 49 -5.88 15.21 -2.36
C TYR A 49 -5.10 13.90 -2.21
N LEU A 50 -4.09 13.65 -3.05
CA LEU A 50 -3.22 12.47 -2.97
C LEU A 50 -2.38 12.44 -1.68
N ASN A 51 -2.36 13.51 -0.89
CA ASN A 51 -1.61 13.55 0.36
C ASN A 51 -2.52 13.49 1.63
N HIS A 52 -3.75 13.02 1.50
CA HIS A 52 -4.73 12.97 2.61
C HIS A 52 -4.90 11.58 3.26
N GLY A 53 -4.27 10.53 2.71
CA GLY A 53 -4.48 9.14 3.15
C GLY A 53 -5.80 8.55 2.62
N ASN A 54 -6.29 7.49 3.26
CA ASN A 54 -7.50 6.76 2.87
C ASN A 54 -7.54 6.30 1.40
N ALA A 55 -6.43 5.74 0.90
CA ALA A 55 -6.34 5.33 -0.50
C ALA A 55 -7.40 4.28 -0.90
N GLN A 56 -7.79 3.39 0.03
CA GLN A 56 -8.82 2.38 -0.23
C GLN A 56 -10.16 2.97 -0.71
N SER A 57 -10.48 4.22 -0.35
CA SER A 57 -11.76 4.83 -0.72
C SER A 57 -11.93 4.98 -2.23
N PHE A 58 -10.83 5.02 -2.99
CA PHE A 58 -10.82 5.06 -4.45
C PHE A 58 -11.08 3.70 -5.11
N ILE A 59 -11.01 2.59 -4.36
CA ILE A 59 -11.12 1.23 -4.91
C ILE A 59 -12.14 0.34 -4.19
N SER A 60 -12.67 0.80 -3.05
CA SER A 60 -13.52 -0.01 -2.16
C SER A 60 -14.73 -0.63 -2.85
N GLU A 61 -15.47 0.11 -3.68
CA GLU A 61 -16.62 -0.42 -4.43
C GLU A 61 -16.23 -1.62 -5.29
N LYS A 62 -15.12 -1.50 -6.04
CA LYS A 62 -14.59 -2.60 -6.85
C LYS A 62 -14.12 -3.75 -5.97
N ALA A 63 -13.41 -3.46 -4.88
CA ALA A 63 -12.93 -4.49 -3.97
C ALA A 63 -14.09 -5.31 -3.39
N LEU A 64 -15.18 -4.66 -2.99
CA LEU A 64 -16.39 -5.31 -2.44
C LEU A 64 -17.11 -6.21 -3.46
N ALA A 65 -16.93 -5.99 -4.77
CA ALA A 65 -17.46 -6.89 -5.79
C ALA A 65 -16.72 -8.24 -5.86
N TYR A 66 -15.51 -8.35 -5.27
CA TYR A 66 -14.71 -9.58 -5.23
C TYR A 66 -14.51 -10.13 -3.81
N CYS A 67 -14.44 -9.26 -2.81
CA CYS A 67 -14.15 -9.59 -1.42
C CYS A 67 -15.44 -9.96 -0.67
N ASP A 68 -15.91 -11.20 -0.90
CA ASP A 68 -17.08 -11.77 -0.25
C ASP A 68 -16.71 -12.87 0.76
N GLY A 69 -17.44 -12.96 1.87
CA GLY A 69 -17.20 -13.92 2.95
C GLY A 69 -16.23 -13.45 4.04
N THR A 70 -15.47 -14.39 4.62
CA THR A 70 -14.52 -14.10 5.72
C THR A 70 -13.17 -13.70 5.15
N GLY A 71 -12.80 -12.43 5.28
CA GLY A 71 -11.51 -11.94 4.82
C GLY A 71 -10.89 -10.89 5.72
N ILE A 72 -9.65 -10.55 5.40
CA ILE A 72 -8.83 -9.60 6.15
C ILE A 72 -8.41 -8.42 5.27
N ASP A 73 -8.21 -7.26 5.89
CA ASP A 73 -7.60 -6.08 5.27
C ASP A 73 -6.21 -5.85 5.87
N VAL A 74 -5.18 -6.19 5.09
CA VAL A 74 -3.78 -6.08 5.53
C VAL A 74 -3.26 -4.66 5.33
N GLY A 75 -2.98 -3.99 6.45
CA GLY A 75 -2.54 -2.60 6.48
C GLY A 75 -3.68 -1.58 6.51
N ALA A 76 -4.86 -1.99 7.01
CA ALA A 76 -6.07 -1.17 7.08
C ALA A 76 -5.89 0.20 7.76
N ASP A 77 -4.99 0.28 8.75
CA ASP A 77 -4.86 1.44 9.65
C ASP A 77 -6.25 1.82 10.20
N ARG A 78 -6.64 3.10 10.11
CA ARG A 78 -7.97 3.59 10.52
C ARG A 78 -9.05 3.51 9.44
N TRP A 79 -8.77 2.93 8.27
CA TRP A 79 -9.69 2.88 7.13
C TRP A 79 -9.88 1.45 6.61
N PRO A 80 -10.41 0.53 7.42
CA PRO A 80 -10.66 -0.83 6.95
C PRO A 80 -11.65 -0.87 5.80
N LEU A 81 -11.44 -1.79 4.85
CA LEU A 81 -12.48 -2.21 3.91
C LEU A 81 -13.69 -2.73 4.69
N ALA A 82 -14.89 -2.30 4.28
CA ALA A 82 -16.12 -2.70 4.96
C ALA A 82 -16.27 -4.23 4.99
N GLY A 83 -16.55 -4.78 6.17
CA GLY A 83 -16.71 -6.23 6.38
C GLY A 83 -15.42 -7.03 6.55
N ALA A 84 -14.24 -6.45 6.27
CA ALA A 84 -12.96 -7.12 6.45
C ALA A 84 -12.47 -7.00 7.91
N ILE A 85 -11.77 -8.04 8.39
CA ILE A 85 -11.07 -7.99 9.68
C ILE A 85 -9.76 -7.19 9.48
N PRO A 86 -9.57 -6.04 10.16
CA PRO A 86 -8.38 -5.22 9.98
C PRO A 86 -7.14 -5.88 10.57
N ILE A 87 -6.04 -5.88 9.82
CA ILE A 87 -4.71 -6.28 10.31
C ILE A 87 -3.86 -5.03 10.48
N LEU A 88 -3.66 -4.65 11.73
CA LEU A 88 -2.82 -3.53 12.14
C LEU A 88 -1.37 -3.99 12.33
N ASN A 89 -0.44 -3.05 12.52
CA ASN A 89 0.96 -3.36 12.77
C ASN A 89 1.23 -3.58 14.27
N GLU A 90 0.76 -4.70 14.81
CA GLU A 90 0.89 -5.06 16.22
C GLU A 90 1.91 -6.19 16.44
N ALA A 91 2.35 -6.38 17.69
CA ALA A 91 3.33 -7.41 18.04
C ALA A 91 2.78 -8.85 17.85
N THR A 92 1.47 -9.03 18.06
CA THR A 92 0.79 -10.31 17.98
C THR A 92 0.38 -10.65 16.55
N GLN A 93 0.00 -9.64 15.76
CA GLN A 93 -0.52 -9.80 14.42
C GLN A 93 -0.14 -8.59 13.56
N ASN A 94 0.37 -8.84 12.35
CA ASN A 94 0.75 -7.81 11.38
C ASN A 94 0.92 -8.44 9.99
N ALA A 95 1.34 -7.63 9.01
CA ALA A 95 1.58 -8.06 7.63
C ALA A 95 2.53 -9.27 7.48
N TYR A 96 3.43 -9.52 8.45
CA TYR A 96 4.34 -10.66 8.47
C TYR A 96 3.90 -11.80 9.40
N LYS A 97 2.82 -11.61 10.17
CA LYS A 97 2.39 -12.54 11.20
C LYS A 97 0.87 -12.61 11.27
N LEU A 98 0.31 -13.70 10.75
CA LEU A 98 -1.14 -13.93 10.64
C LEU A 98 -1.56 -15.21 11.37
N ASP A 99 -0.96 -15.47 12.54
CA ASP A 99 -1.09 -16.75 13.26
C ASP A 99 -2.50 -17.04 13.77
N ASN A 100 -3.33 -16.01 13.97
CA ASN A 100 -4.74 -16.16 14.36
C ASN A 100 -5.63 -16.72 13.23
N PHE A 101 -5.11 -16.81 12.00
CA PHE A 101 -5.82 -17.37 10.85
C PHE A 101 -5.15 -18.68 10.46
N GLN A 102 -5.93 -19.75 10.29
CA GLN A 102 -5.40 -21.01 9.80
C GLN A 102 -5.01 -20.88 8.31
N ASP A 103 -4.09 -21.71 7.85
CA ASP A 103 -3.80 -21.78 6.42
C ASP A 103 -5.05 -22.29 5.69
N GLY A 104 -5.38 -21.69 4.53
CA GLY A 104 -6.58 -22.07 3.79
C GLY A 104 -7.90 -21.69 4.44
N SER A 105 -7.94 -20.72 5.37
CA SER A 105 -9.17 -20.37 6.10
C SER A 105 -9.88 -19.12 5.61
N LEU A 106 -9.26 -18.27 4.78
CA LEU A 106 -9.82 -16.98 4.36
C LEU A 106 -10.42 -17.04 2.96
N ASP A 107 -11.60 -16.45 2.78
CA ASP A 107 -12.26 -16.28 1.48
C ASP A 107 -11.59 -15.17 0.67
N TYR A 108 -11.09 -14.12 1.32
CA TYR A 108 -10.30 -13.10 0.65
C TYR A 108 -9.24 -12.43 1.54
N ILE A 109 -8.28 -11.80 0.88
CA ILE A 109 -7.32 -10.87 1.45
C ILE A 109 -7.35 -9.61 0.60
N PHE A 110 -7.72 -8.50 1.22
CA PHE A 110 -7.58 -7.16 0.65
C PHE A 110 -6.35 -6.48 1.24
N SER A 111 -5.67 -5.66 0.45
CA SER A 111 -4.61 -4.79 0.95
C SER A 111 -4.49 -3.56 0.05
N SER A 112 -4.56 -2.37 0.67
CA SER A 112 -4.40 -1.09 -0.01
C SER A 112 -3.21 -0.34 0.57
N HIS A 113 -2.22 -0.04 -0.27
CA HIS A 113 -1.05 0.77 0.11
C HIS A 113 -0.31 0.27 1.36
N CYS A 114 -0.17 -1.06 1.48
CA CYS A 114 0.59 -1.70 2.54
C CYS A 114 1.88 -2.35 2.02
N LEU A 115 1.77 -3.11 0.93
CA LEU A 115 2.83 -4.00 0.47
C LEU A 115 4.14 -3.26 0.14
N GLU A 116 4.07 -2.03 -0.37
CA GLU A 116 5.23 -1.18 -0.67
C GLU A 116 6.05 -0.77 0.56
N HIS A 117 5.43 -0.84 1.75
CA HIS A 117 6.09 -0.55 3.03
C HIS A 117 6.86 -1.76 3.58
N LEU A 118 6.71 -2.93 2.97
CA LEU A 118 7.31 -4.18 3.44
C LEU A 118 8.70 -4.36 2.81
N GLY A 119 9.72 -4.56 3.65
CA GLY A 119 11.07 -4.87 3.18
C GLY A 119 11.15 -6.25 2.54
N ASN A 120 10.65 -7.26 3.26
CA ASN A 120 10.56 -8.66 2.80
C ASN A 120 9.17 -8.95 2.22
N TRP A 121 8.73 -8.15 1.25
CA TRP A 121 7.35 -8.23 0.74
C TRP A 121 6.99 -9.59 0.14
N GLN A 122 7.97 -10.33 -0.40
CA GLN A 122 7.76 -11.68 -0.93
C GLN A 122 7.28 -12.65 0.15
N ASP A 123 7.92 -12.63 1.33
CA ASP A 123 7.56 -13.52 2.44
C ASP A 123 6.16 -13.19 2.97
N ALA A 124 5.85 -11.89 3.08
CA ALA A 124 4.52 -11.43 3.48
C ALA A 124 3.46 -11.87 2.45
N LEU A 125 3.69 -11.62 1.16
CA LEU A 125 2.72 -11.96 0.12
C LEU A 125 2.53 -13.48 -0.01
N ALA A 126 3.59 -14.28 0.14
CA ALA A 126 3.48 -15.74 0.19
C ALA A 126 2.68 -16.22 1.40
N LEU A 127 2.89 -15.62 2.58
CA LEU A 127 2.09 -15.86 3.78
C LEU A 127 0.61 -15.56 3.52
N TRP A 128 0.30 -14.40 2.92
CA TRP A 128 -1.07 -14.01 2.61
C TRP A 128 -1.74 -15.05 1.70
N ILE A 129 -1.10 -15.40 0.59
CA ILE A 129 -1.61 -16.42 -0.34
C ILE A 129 -1.83 -17.77 0.37
N ARG A 130 -0.96 -18.15 1.31
CA ARG A 130 -1.13 -19.38 2.09
C ARG A 130 -2.40 -19.38 2.95
N LYS A 131 -2.78 -18.23 3.52
CA LYS A 131 -4.01 -18.08 4.33
C LYS A 131 -5.30 -18.16 3.53
N LEU A 132 -5.26 -17.92 2.22
CA LEU A 132 -6.43 -18.05 1.35
C LEU A 132 -6.85 -19.51 1.16
N LYS A 133 -8.18 -19.75 1.20
CA LYS A 133 -8.82 -20.97 0.69
C LYS A 133 -8.49 -21.17 -0.79
N LYS A 134 -8.61 -22.40 -1.28
CA LYS A 134 -8.71 -22.64 -2.72
C LYS A 134 -9.95 -21.91 -3.25
N GLY A 135 -9.79 -21.15 -4.32
CA GLY A 135 -10.81 -20.24 -4.85
C GLY A 135 -10.86 -18.88 -4.16
N GLY A 136 -10.11 -18.66 -3.08
CA GLY A 136 -10.08 -17.39 -2.37
C GLY A 136 -9.41 -16.27 -3.16
N ILE A 137 -9.81 -15.03 -2.89
CA ILE A 137 -9.38 -13.84 -3.63
C ILE A 137 -8.23 -13.11 -2.92
N ILE A 138 -7.22 -12.71 -3.69
CA ILE A 138 -6.29 -11.67 -3.27
C ILE A 138 -6.56 -10.40 -4.09
N PHE A 139 -6.83 -9.29 -3.39
CA PHE A 139 -7.05 -7.99 -3.99
C PHE A 139 -5.97 -7.03 -3.49
N LEU A 140 -5.09 -6.60 -4.40
CA LEU A 140 -4.00 -5.68 -4.09
C LEU A 140 -4.25 -4.34 -4.76
N TYR A 141 -4.15 -3.25 -3.99
CA TYR A 141 -4.20 -1.88 -4.48
C TYR A 141 -2.92 -1.15 -4.10
N LEU A 142 -2.12 -0.76 -5.09
CA LEU A 142 -0.71 -0.39 -4.92
C LEU A 142 -0.37 0.92 -5.65
N PRO A 143 0.62 1.69 -5.17
CA PRO A 143 1.01 2.94 -5.81
C PRO A 143 1.59 2.69 -7.20
N HIS A 144 1.10 3.41 -8.21
CA HIS A 144 1.58 3.31 -9.58
C HIS A 144 2.99 3.92 -9.72
N GLU A 145 3.84 3.36 -10.58
CA GLU A 145 5.23 3.80 -10.73
C GLU A 145 5.38 5.25 -11.22
N SER A 146 4.34 5.83 -11.83
CA SER A 146 4.34 7.24 -12.20
C SER A 146 4.23 8.19 -11.00
N MET A 147 3.83 7.70 -9.82
CA MET A 147 3.65 8.53 -8.64
C MET A 147 5.00 8.83 -7.95
N LYS A 148 5.80 9.70 -8.58
CA LYS A 148 7.20 9.98 -8.17
C LYS A 148 7.33 10.52 -6.75
N LEU A 149 6.30 11.18 -6.23
CA LEU A 149 6.27 11.68 -4.85
C LEU A 149 6.27 10.55 -3.80
N TRP A 150 5.75 9.38 -4.18
CA TRP A 150 5.71 8.15 -3.37
C TRP A 150 6.83 7.16 -3.69
N HIS A 151 7.82 7.54 -4.50
CA HIS A 151 8.98 6.66 -4.70
C HIS A 151 9.75 6.52 -3.39
N ARG A 152 10.48 5.40 -3.22
CA ARG A 152 11.43 5.27 -2.11
C ARG A 152 12.42 6.45 -2.12
N GLY A 153 12.52 7.13 -0.99
CA GLY A 153 13.29 8.36 -0.84
C GLY A 153 12.59 9.63 -1.33
N GLY A 154 11.36 9.51 -1.85
CA GLY A 154 10.56 10.60 -2.39
C GLY A 154 10.12 11.61 -1.31
N PRO A 155 9.74 12.83 -1.72
CA PRO A 155 9.43 13.91 -0.79
C PRO A 155 8.29 13.66 0.20
N TRP A 156 7.30 12.84 -0.18
CA TRP A 156 6.13 12.59 0.67
C TRP A 156 6.31 11.39 1.59
N VAL A 157 6.97 10.34 1.10
CA VAL A 157 7.06 9.05 1.81
C VAL A 157 8.43 8.79 2.41
N GLY A 158 9.46 9.56 2.06
CA GLY A 158 10.81 9.38 2.58
C GLY A 158 11.27 7.92 2.49
N GLY A 159 11.74 7.35 3.61
CA GLY A 159 12.16 5.95 3.70
C GLY A 159 11.05 4.94 4.03
N HIS A 160 9.79 5.37 4.10
CA HIS A 160 8.67 4.50 4.48
C HIS A 160 8.32 3.49 3.37
N HIS A 161 8.39 3.89 2.11
CA HIS A 161 8.28 2.96 0.98
C HIS A 161 9.62 2.24 0.80
N LYS A 162 9.62 0.91 0.93
CA LYS A 162 10.83 0.07 0.92
C LYS A 162 11.19 -0.41 -0.47
N TRP A 163 10.21 -0.52 -1.34
CA TRP A 163 10.37 -0.91 -2.74
C TRP A 163 9.29 -0.25 -3.60
N ARG A 164 9.31 -0.51 -4.90
CA ARG A 164 8.37 0.05 -5.87
C ARG A 164 7.61 -1.09 -6.55
N PRO A 165 6.33 -1.31 -6.20
CA PRO A 165 5.53 -2.30 -6.87
C PRO A 165 5.26 -1.90 -8.32
N THR A 166 5.20 -2.91 -9.19
CA THR A 166 4.65 -2.79 -10.55
C THR A 166 3.89 -4.08 -10.85
N TYR A 167 2.88 -4.02 -11.73
CA TYR A 167 2.17 -5.24 -12.14
C TYR A 167 3.12 -6.29 -12.75
N LYS A 168 4.18 -5.85 -13.44
CA LYS A 168 5.22 -6.72 -14.03
C LYS A 168 6.04 -7.49 -12.99
N ILE A 169 6.07 -7.05 -11.74
CA ILE A 169 6.75 -7.74 -10.63
C ILE A 169 5.75 -8.60 -9.86
N VAL A 170 4.59 -8.02 -9.52
CA VAL A 170 3.63 -8.65 -8.61
C VAL A 170 2.89 -9.80 -9.31
N ILE A 171 2.46 -9.65 -10.56
CA ILE A 171 1.72 -10.70 -11.28
C ILE A 171 2.54 -12.00 -11.43
N PRO A 172 3.79 -11.99 -11.92
CA PRO A 172 4.57 -13.22 -12.01
C PRO A 172 4.79 -13.88 -10.65
N PHE A 173 4.92 -13.09 -9.57
CA PHE A 173 5.00 -13.62 -8.22
C PHE A 173 3.71 -14.35 -7.83
N LEU A 174 2.55 -13.71 -8.02
CA LEU A 174 1.24 -14.31 -7.74
C LEU A 174 1.05 -15.62 -8.52
N GLN A 175 1.33 -15.61 -9.82
CA GLN A 175 1.20 -16.80 -10.68
C GLN A 175 2.12 -17.94 -10.24
N LYS A 176 3.37 -17.64 -9.88
CA LYS A 176 4.32 -18.63 -9.33
C LYS A 176 3.79 -19.29 -8.05
N HIS A 177 2.95 -18.60 -7.29
CA HIS A 177 2.34 -19.09 -6.04
C HIS A 177 0.91 -19.61 -6.23
N GLY A 178 0.54 -20.02 -7.45
CA GLY A 178 -0.74 -20.67 -7.71
C GLY A 178 -1.94 -19.73 -7.69
N VAL A 179 -1.73 -18.45 -8.01
CA VAL A 179 -2.82 -17.46 -8.13
C VAL A 179 -3.07 -17.15 -9.61
N GLU A 180 -4.28 -17.44 -10.08
CA GLU A 180 -4.80 -17.03 -11.38
C GLU A 180 -5.17 -15.55 -11.33
N ILE A 181 -4.73 -14.76 -12.32
CA ILE A 181 -5.09 -13.34 -12.41
C ILE A 181 -6.46 -13.22 -13.08
N LEU A 182 -7.44 -12.66 -12.37
CA LEU A 182 -8.78 -12.41 -12.88
C LEU A 182 -8.88 -11.05 -13.58
N GLU A 183 -8.31 -10.03 -12.96
CA GLU A 183 -8.34 -8.65 -13.46
C GLU A 183 -7.09 -7.91 -12.95
N PHE A 184 -6.57 -6.97 -13.74
CA PHE A 184 -5.64 -5.97 -13.25
C PHE A 184 -5.73 -4.69 -14.09
N ASN A 185 -5.38 -3.56 -13.50
CA ASN A 185 -5.21 -2.31 -14.22
C ASN A 185 -3.71 -2.05 -14.45
N PRO A 186 -3.23 -1.97 -15.71
CA PRO A 186 -1.84 -1.60 -16.00
C PRO A 186 -1.58 -0.08 -15.94
N PHE A 187 -2.64 0.73 -15.81
CA PHE A 187 -2.57 2.19 -15.77
C PHE A 187 -2.80 2.71 -14.36
N ARG A 188 -2.53 4.01 -14.16
CA ARG A 188 -2.86 4.71 -12.91
C ARG A 188 -4.33 5.13 -12.92
N ASP A 189 -4.98 5.01 -11.78
CA ASP A 189 -6.32 5.57 -11.54
C ASP A 189 -6.25 6.99 -10.94
N GLU A 190 -7.37 7.46 -10.39
CA GLU A 190 -7.50 8.79 -9.76
C GLU A 190 -6.64 8.96 -8.50
N CYS A 191 -6.34 7.88 -7.78
CA CYS A 191 -5.40 7.87 -6.66
C CYS A 191 -3.94 7.73 -7.11
N TRP A 192 -3.69 7.67 -8.42
CA TRP A 192 -2.38 7.36 -8.98
C TRP A 192 -1.87 5.99 -8.53
N SER A 193 -2.78 5.04 -8.48
CA SER A 193 -2.55 3.66 -8.06
C SER A 193 -3.05 2.68 -9.12
N PHE A 194 -2.72 1.41 -8.93
CA PHE A 194 -3.19 0.32 -9.76
C PHE A 194 -3.66 -0.83 -8.88
N HIS A 195 -4.54 -1.67 -9.42
CA HIS A 195 -5.03 -2.85 -8.72
C HIS A 195 -4.73 -4.15 -9.46
N ILE A 196 -4.65 -5.24 -8.70
CA ILE A 196 -4.59 -6.61 -9.19
C ILE A 196 -5.59 -7.44 -8.37
N VAL A 197 -6.40 -8.23 -9.08
CA VAL A 197 -7.29 -9.22 -8.51
C VAL A 197 -6.82 -10.61 -8.96
N GLY A 198 -6.51 -11.45 -7.99
CA GLY A 198 -6.12 -12.83 -8.22
C GLY A 198 -6.99 -13.81 -7.45
N LYS A 199 -7.16 -15.02 -7.98
CA LYS A 199 -7.88 -16.13 -7.35
C LYS A 199 -6.93 -17.29 -7.14
N LYS A 200 -6.83 -17.80 -5.92
CA LYS A 200 -5.98 -18.95 -5.60
C LYS A 200 -6.52 -20.21 -6.28
N SER A 201 -5.77 -20.78 -7.21
CA SER A 201 -6.21 -21.91 -8.05
C SER A 201 -6.06 -23.27 -7.35
N ALA A 202 -5.13 -23.40 -6.40
CA ALA A 202 -4.83 -24.63 -5.66
C ALA A 202 -4.69 -24.35 -4.16
#